data_AF-A0A7Y2ENE2-F1
#
_entry.id   AF-A0A7Y2ENE2-F1
#
_cell.length_a   1.000
_cell.length_b   1.000
_cell.length_c   1.000
_cell.angle_alpha   90.00
_cell.angle_beta   90.00
_cell.angle_gamma   90.00
#
_symmetry.space_group_name_H-M   'P 1'
#
loop_
_entity.id
_entity.type
_entity.pdbx_description
1 polymer ?
#
loop_
_entity_poly.entity_id
_entity_poly.type
_entity_poly.pdbx_seq_one_letter_code
_entity_poly.pdbx_strand_id
1 'polypeptide(L)'
;MSEEQSNDQPMPLVAHLTELRDRLLRSLLAVLIMFICLFPFANDIYAFVSEPLRAILPEGASMIATEVASPFLTPFKLTLFTAAFLVMPFILYQAWSFIAPGMYRHEKR
;
A
#
# COMPACT_ATOMS: atom_id res chain seq x y z
N MET A 1 50.91 -13.09 -9.38
CA MET A 1 49.73 -13.17 -10.27
C MET A 1 48.54 -13.17 -9.34
N SER A 2 47.85 -12.04 -9.24
CA SER A 2 46.83 -11.78 -8.22
C SER A 2 45.69 -12.78 -8.32
N GLU A 3 45.42 -13.50 -7.23
CA GLU A 3 44.29 -14.41 -7.15
C GLU A 3 43.00 -13.60 -7.19
N GLU A 4 42.21 -13.77 -8.26
CA GLU A 4 40.82 -13.31 -8.30
C GLU A 4 40.02 -14.10 -7.26
N GLN A 5 39.87 -13.51 -6.07
CA GLN A 5 38.91 -13.97 -5.08
C GLN A 5 37.50 -13.70 -5.62
N SER A 6 36.95 -14.69 -6.31
CA SER A 6 35.51 -14.83 -6.58
C SER A 6 34.76 -14.93 -5.26
N ASN A 7 34.42 -13.77 -4.66
CA ASN A 7 33.53 -13.66 -3.51
C ASN A 7 32.08 -13.87 -3.94
N ASP A 8 31.76 -15.09 -4.39
CA ASP A 8 30.39 -15.56 -4.60
C ASP A 8 29.83 -15.99 -3.23
N GLN A 9 29.68 -15.02 -2.31
CA GLN A 9 28.94 -15.28 -1.09
C GLN A 9 27.46 -15.35 -1.45
N PRO A 10 26.77 -16.49 -1.23
CA PRO A 10 25.33 -16.52 -1.34
C PRO A 10 24.79 -15.47 -0.38
N MET A 11 24.05 -14.47 -0.89
CA MET A 11 23.41 -13.48 -0.05
C MET A 11 22.68 -14.22 1.08
N PRO A 12 23.04 -13.98 2.35
CA PRO A 12 22.44 -14.71 3.44
C PRO A 12 20.93 -14.46 3.39
N LEU A 13 20.11 -15.51 3.50
CA LEU A 13 18.63 -15.40 3.49
C LEU A 13 18.14 -14.32 4.46
N VAL A 14 18.90 -14.12 5.54
CA VAL A 14 18.72 -13.04 6.51
C VAL A 14 18.79 -11.65 5.88
N ALA A 15 19.75 -11.37 4.99
CA ALA A 15 19.87 -10.08 4.29
C ALA A 15 18.64 -9.78 3.42
N HIS A 16 18.17 -10.77 2.68
CA HIS A 16 16.97 -10.63 1.83
C HIS A 16 15.70 -10.39 2.68
N LEU A 17 15.55 -11.08 3.81
CA LEU A 17 14.45 -10.83 4.75
C LEU A 17 14.54 -9.44 5.42
N THR A 18 15.74 -8.97 5.75
CA THR A 18 15.91 -7.62 6.32
C THR A 18 15.56 -6.53 5.33
N GLU A 19 15.85 -6.74 4.05
CA GLU A 19 15.47 -5.84 2.96
C GLU A 19 13.94 -5.79 2.77
N LEU A 20 13.26 -6.95 2.78
CA LEU A 20 11.80 -7.01 2.73
C LEU A 20 11.18 -6.21 3.89
N ARG A 21 11.67 -6.41 5.11
CA ARG A 21 11.20 -5.71 6.30
C ARG A 21 11.33 -4.20 6.15
N ASP A 22 12.49 -3.72 5.72
CA ASP A 22 12.75 -2.29 5.58
C ASP A 22 11.85 -1.66 4.50
N ARG A 23 11.69 -2.33 3.35
CA ARG A 23 10.79 -1.89 2.27
C ARG A 23 9.32 -1.88 2.72
N LEU A 24 8.89 -2.89 3.48
CA LEU A 24 7.55 -2.97 4.05
C LEU A 24 7.29 -1.83 5.02
N LEU A 25 8.23 -1.54 5.93
CA LEU A 25 8.12 -0.43 6.88
C LEU A 25 8.04 0.93 6.17
N ARG A 26 8.88 1.15 5.15
CA ARG A 26 8.84 2.39 4.36
C ARG A 26 7.52 2.54 3.61
N SER A 27 6.99 1.46 3.04
CA SER A 27 5.69 1.45 2.36
C SER A 27 4.55 1.74 3.32
N LEU A 28 4.57 1.11 4.49
CA LEU A 28 3.58 1.35 5.55
C LEU A 28 3.63 2.80 6.06
N LEU A 29 4.82 3.35 6.27
CA LEU A 29 5.00 4.75 6.66
C LEU A 29 4.48 5.71 5.59
N ALA A 30 4.75 5.44 4.31
CA ALA A 30 4.23 6.26 3.21
C ALA A 30 2.68 6.28 3.19
N VAL A 31 2.05 5.11 3.35
CA VAL A 31 0.57 5.01 3.48
C VAL A 31 0.08 5.76 4.71
N LEU A 32 0.75 5.62 5.86
CA LEU A 32 0.34 6.27 7.10
C LEU A 32 0.43 7.80 7.00
N ILE A 33 1.51 8.32 6.43
CA ILE A 33 1.69 9.77 6.19
C ILE A 33 0.57 10.28 5.28
N MET A 34 0.32 9.59 4.16
CA MET A 34 -0.73 10.00 3.23
C MET A 34 -2.12 9.90 3.85
N PHE A 35 -2.36 8.87 4.66
CA PHE A 35 -3.60 8.72 5.40
C PHE A 35 -3.82 9.88 6.38
N ILE A 36 -2.81 10.26 7.16
CA ILE A 36 -2.89 11.40 8.09
C ILE A 36 -3.20 12.70 7.33
N CYS A 37 -2.62 12.90 6.14
CA CYS A 37 -2.92 14.06 5.30
C CYS A 37 -4.37 14.06 4.78
N LEU A 38 -4.94 12.89 4.47
CA LEU A 38 -6.31 12.77 3.96
C LEU A 38 -7.37 12.65 5.07
N PHE A 39 -6.99 12.31 6.29
CA PHE A 39 -7.90 12.08 7.41
C PHE A 39 -8.89 13.24 7.66
N PRO A 40 -8.50 14.53 7.61
CA PRO A 40 -9.46 15.64 7.76
C PRO A 40 -10.56 15.65 6.70
N PHE A 41 -10.30 15.08 5.52
CA PHE A 41 -11.21 15.04 4.37
C PHE A 41 -11.98 13.71 4.27
N ALA A 42 -11.92 12.84 5.29
CA ALA A 42 -12.48 11.49 5.23
C ALA A 42 -13.99 11.47 4.94
N ASN A 43 -14.73 12.42 5.50
CA ASN A 43 -16.17 12.55 5.26
C ASN A 43 -16.47 13.03 3.83
N ASP A 44 -15.66 13.93 3.29
CA ASP A 44 -15.81 14.44 1.92
C ASP A 44 -15.51 13.35 0.89
N ILE A 45 -14.44 12.58 1.11
CA ILE A 45 -14.09 11.41 0.30
C ILE A 45 -15.25 10.40 0.32
N TYR A 46 -15.83 10.13 1.49
CA TYR A 46 -16.98 9.24 1.60
C TYR A 46 -18.21 9.78 0.88
N ALA A 47 -18.53 11.06 1.03
CA ALA A 47 -19.66 11.69 0.35
C ALA A 47 -19.50 11.59 -1.18
N PHE A 48 -18.31 11.85 -1.70
CA PHE A 48 -17.99 11.75 -3.12
C PHE A 48 -18.12 10.31 -3.65
N VAL A 49 -17.55 9.33 -2.94
CA VAL A 49 -17.61 7.91 -3.37
C VAL A 49 -19.02 7.32 -3.23
N SER A 50 -19.79 7.75 -2.24
CA SER A 50 -21.15 7.26 -1.99
C SER A 50 -22.22 7.96 -2.83
N GLU A 51 -21.92 9.11 -3.45
CA GLU A 51 -22.82 9.86 -4.33
C GLU A 51 -23.45 9.01 -5.45
N PRO A 52 -22.69 8.27 -6.29
CA PRO A 52 -23.28 7.43 -7.33
C PRO A 52 -24.17 6.32 -6.77
N LEU A 53 -23.81 5.75 -5.60
CA LEU A 53 -24.67 4.77 -4.94
C LEU A 53 -26.00 5.43 -4.56
N ARG A 54 -25.95 6.57 -3.87
CA ARG A 54 -27.14 7.31 -3.43
C ARG A 54 -28.04 7.74 -4.59
N ALA A 55 -27.48 8.03 -5.76
CA ALA A 55 -28.24 8.40 -6.96
C ALA A 55 -29.02 7.23 -7.59
N ILE A 56 -28.60 5.99 -7.34
CA ILE A 56 -29.23 4.77 -7.86
C ILE A 56 -30.20 4.16 -6.84
N LEU A 57 -30.20 4.65 -5.59
CA LEU A 57 -31.14 4.20 -4.57
C LEU A 57 -32.58 4.61 -4.94
N PRO A 58 -33.57 3.69 -4.85
CA PRO A 58 -34.96 4.03 -5.08
C PRO A 58 -35.44 5.08 -4.08
N GLU A 59 -36.37 5.95 -4.50
CA GLU A 59 -36.90 7.01 -3.64
C GLU A 59 -37.44 6.43 -2.32
N GLY A 60 -36.84 6.84 -1.20
CA GLY A 60 -37.16 6.34 0.15
C GLY A 60 -36.19 5.31 0.72
N ALA A 61 -35.24 4.79 -0.05
CA ALA A 61 -34.14 3.99 0.48
C ALA A 61 -33.04 4.90 1.05
N SER A 62 -32.61 4.63 2.28
CA SER A 62 -31.49 5.32 2.93
C SER A 62 -30.36 4.33 3.19
N MET A 63 -29.12 4.82 3.18
CA MET A 63 -27.99 4.02 3.69
C MET A 63 -28.15 3.87 5.20
N ILE A 64 -28.41 2.65 5.65
CA ILE A 64 -28.53 2.34 7.08
C ILE A 64 -27.17 1.85 7.59
N ALA A 65 -26.73 2.46 8.69
CA ALA A 65 -25.62 1.97 9.50
C ALA A 65 -25.97 0.59 10.07
N THR A 66 -25.40 -0.49 9.50
CA THR A 66 -25.63 -1.86 9.99
C THR A 66 -24.97 -2.12 11.34
N GLU A 67 -23.96 -1.32 11.69
CA GLU A 67 -23.22 -1.41 12.93
C GLU A 67 -23.15 -0.04 13.62
N VAL A 68 -23.12 -0.03 14.95
CA VAL A 68 -22.99 1.20 15.77
C VAL A 68 -21.74 2.02 15.44
N ALA A 69 -20.66 1.36 15.05
CA ALA A 69 -19.40 2.02 14.70
C ALA A 69 -19.30 2.42 13.22
N SER A 70 -20.25 1.99 12.38
CA SER A 70 -20.17 2.22 10.94
C SER A 70 -20.09 3.70 10.52
N PRO A 71 -20.77 4.67 11.17
CA PRO A 71 -20.63 6.08 10.80
C PRO A 71 -19.20 6.63 10.96
N PHE A 72 -18.42 6.04 11.87
CA PHE A 72 -17.02 6.41 12.09
C PHE A 72 -16.06 5.54 11.28
N LEU A 73 -16.24 4.22 11.30
CA LEU A 73 -15.31 3.28 10.67
C LEU A 73 -15.40 3.29 9.14
N THR A 74 -16.55 3.61 8.55
CA THR A 74 -16.72 3.59 7.09
C THR A 74 -15.87 4.67 6.40
N PRO A 75 -16.00 5.97 6.74
CA PRO A 75 -15.15 7.00 6.15
C PRO A 75 -13.67 6.79 6.50
N PHE A 76 -13.36 6.29 7.70
CA PHE A 76 -12.00 5.93 8.10
C PHE A 76 -11.38 4.86 7.20
N LYS A 77 -12.07 3.72 7.04
CA LYS A 77 -11.60 2.59 6.22
C LYS A 77 -11.44 3.01 4.76
N LEU A 78 -12.41 3.77 4.24
CA LEU A 78 -12.36 4.27 2.87
C LEU A 78 -11.13 5.15 2.66
N THR A 79 -10.90 6.11 3.56
CA THR A 79 -9.74 7.02 3.48
C THR A 79 -8.42 6.26 3.55
N LEU A 80 -8.33 5.20 4.37
CA LEU A 80 -7.16 4.34 4.42
C LEU A 80 -6.91 3.64 3.07
N PHE A 81 -7.96 3.11 2.44
CA PHE A 81 -7.84 2.51 1.11
C PHE A 81 -7.47 3.54 0.03
N THR A 82 -8.06 4.73 0.06
CA THR A 82 -7.72 5.82 -0.85
C THR A 82 -6.25 6.22 -0.69
N ALA A 83 -5.76 6.37 0.54
CA ALA A 83 -4.35 6.65 0.82
C ALA A 83 -3.44 5.53 0.29
N ALA A 84 -3.77 4.26 0.57
CA ALA A 84 -3.02 3.13 0.03
C ALA A 84 -3.00 3.13 -1.50
N PHE A 85 -4.12 3.46 -2.15
CA PHE A 85 -4.22 3.54 -3.60
C PHE A 85 -3.35 4.65 -4.20
N LEU A 86 -3.30 5.82 -3.57
CA LEU A 86 -2.43 6.92 -3.99
C LEU A 86 -0.94 6.59 -3.80
N VAL A 87 -0.60 5.79 -2.78
CA VAL A 87 0.77 5.33 -2.52
C VAL A 87 1.13 4.08 -3.34
N MET A 88 0.18 3.45 -4.05
CA MET A 88 0.43 2.26 -4.89
C MET A 88 1.65 2.35 -5.81
N PRO A 89 1.92 3.44 -6.57
CA PRO A 89 3.11 3.48 -7.42
C PRO A 89 4.41 3.32 -6.62
N PHE A 90 4.47 3.86 -5.41
CA PHE A 90 5.62 3.70 -4.52
C PHE A 90 5.69 2.27 -3.97
N ILE A 91 4.56 1.68 -3.55
CA ILE A 91 4.50 0.28 -3.07
C ILE A 91 4.96 -0.67 -4.18
N LEU A 92 4.47 -0.48 -5.40
CA LEU A 92 4.84 -1.29 -6.55
C LEU A 92 6.33 -1.15 -6.89
N TYR A 93 6.88 0.06 -6.83
CA TYR A 93 8.32 0.27 -6.99
C TYR A 93 9.14 -0.49 -5.93
N GLN A 94 8.75 -0.40 -4.66
CA GLN A 94 9.40 -1.10 -3.55
C GLN A 94 9.30 -2.63 -3.69
N ALA A 95 8.14 -3.13 -4.13
CA ALA A 95 7.92 -4.56 -4.39
C ALA A 95 8.73 -5.05 -5.59
N TRP A 96 8.73 -4.31 -6.70
CA TRP A 96 9.47 -4.68 -7.91
C TRP A 96 10.96 -4.71 -7.66
N SER A 97 11.49 -3.70 -6.97
CA SER A 97 12.92 -3.64 -6.67
C SER A 97 13.38 -4.76 -5.70
N PHE A 98 12.46 -5.39 -4.96
CA PHE A 98 12.73 -6.58 -4.14
C PHE A 98 12.72 -7.87 -4.98
N ILE A 99 11.83 -7.96 -5.97
CA ILE A 99 11.70 -9.13 -6.86
C ILE A 99 12.79 -9.16 -7.93
N ALA A 100 13.13 -8.01 -8.51
CA ALA A 100 14.12 -7.83 -9.57
C ALA A 100 15.46 -8.56 -9.33
N PRO A 101 16.13 -8.48 -8.15
CA PRO A 101 17.40 -9.18 -7.93
C PRO A 101 17.32 -10.71 -8.09
N GLY A 102 16.14 -11.32 -7.94
CA GLY A 102 15.95 -12.76 -8.18
C GLY A 102 15.84 -13.15 -9.67
N MET A 103 15.37 -12.24 -10.52
CA MET A 103 15.12 -12.49 -11.95
C MET A 103 16.33 -12.12 -12.82
N TYR A 104 17.05 -11.04 -12.50
CA TYR A 104 18.20 -10.57 -13.28
C TYR A 104 19.52 -11.33 -13.01
N ARG A 105 19.55 -12.29 -12.08
CA ARG A 105 20.74 -13.16 -11.87
C ARG A 105 21.06 -14.06 -13.06
N HIS A 106 20.16 -14.20 -14.03
CA HIS A 106 20.34 -15.07 -15.20
C HIS A 106 20.75 -14.34 -16.50
N GLU A 107 20.84 -13.00 -16.53
CA GLU A 107 21.20 -12.24 -17.73
C GLU A 107 22.37 -11.25 -17.50
N LYS A 108 23.42 -11.71 -16.85
CA LYS A 108 24.75 -11.11 -16.99
C LYS A 108 25.79 -12.21 -17.17
N ARG A 109 25.88 -12.72 -18.40
CA ARG A 109 27.12 -13.23 -18.99
C ARG A 109 27.52 -12.29 -20.10
#